data_AF-A0A0K2YQX5-F1
#
_entry.id   AF-A0A0K2YQX5-F1
#
_cell.length_a   1.000
_cell.length_b   1.000
_cell.length_c   1.000
_cell.angle_alpha   90.00
_cell.angle_beta   90.00
_cell.angle_gamma   90.00
#
_symmetry.space_group_name_H-M   'P 1'
#
loop_
_entity.id
_entity.type
_entity.pdbx_description
1 polymer ?
#
loop_
_entity_poly.entity_id
_entity_poly.type
_entity_poly.pdbx_seq_one_letter_code
_entity_poly.pdbx_strand_id
1 'polypeptide(L)'
;MRIPIRDLPVVIGANAKRLRKDADLTLDAMAIAARRRGLKWNTSRVADFEAGRVSPNLATLTAYAFALADAGCGDITLSDLVESSTDIRVNDAMTLHRTDLHDVMTGDPIASKLGPRAFIGPLRLKTGNQILIDLADDAAEEEAERVARYLERTDAETVISVVSASGSTEERIHRALRISPALLAAVSAALWGRSFSDERDARAGANANAQKRGQITRRLQAELKGELDNGDD
;
A
#
# COMPACT_ATOMS: atom_id res chain seq x y z
N MET A 1 -2.31 0.15 -25.76
CA MET A 1 -3.70 0.10 -25.24
C MET A 1 -3.61 -0.23 -23.75
N ARG A 2 -3.98 0.68 -22.83
CA ARG A 2 -3.90 0.40 -21.38
C ARG A 2 -5.00 -0.60 -21.01
N ILE A 3 -4.63 -1.71 -20.38
CA ILE A 3 -5.60 -2.65 -19.79
C ILE A 3 -6.30 -1.90 -18.64
N PRO A 4 -7.64 -1.85 -18.59
CA PRO A 4 -8.35 -1.13 -17.53
C PRO A 4 -8.12 -1.83 -16.18
N ILE A 5 -7.92 -1.06 -15.10
CA ILE A 5 -7.78 -1.59 -13.74
C ILE A 5 -9.13 -1.46 -13.03
N ARG A 6 -9.53 -2.47 -12.26
CA ARG A 6 -10.78 -2.46 -11.47
C ARG A 6 -10.50 -2.59 -9.99
N ASP A 7 -11.26 -1.89 -9.17
CA ASP A 7 -11.16 -2.01 -7.71
C ASP A 7 -11.74 -3.35 -7.25
N LEU A 8 -11.09 -3.96 -6.26
CA LEU A 8 -11.43 -5.29 -5.74
C LEU A 8 -12.91 -5.44 -5.34
N PRO A 9 -13.57 -4.48 -4.66
CA PRO A 9 -15.00 -4.58 -4.35
C PRO A 9 -15.88 -4.68 -5.61
N VAL A 10 -15.51 -4.00 -6.70
CA VAL A 10 -16.24 -4.04 -7.96
C VAL A 10 -16.10 -5.41 -8.62
N VAL A 11 -14.91 -6.01 -8.58
CA VAL A 11 -14.66 -7.37 -9.07
C VAL A 11 -15.51 -8.37 -8.29
N ILE A 12 -15.44 -8.33 -6.95
CA ILE A 12 -16.22 -9.21 -6.07
C ILE A 12 -17.73 -9.09 -6.33
N GLY A 13 -18.24 -7.86 -6.37
CA GLY A 13 -19.66 -7.62 -6.58
C GLY A 13 -20.15 -8.14 -7.94
N ALA A 14 -19.36 -7.91 -8.99
CA ALA A 14 -19.68 -8.39 -10.34
C ALA A 14 -19.73 -9.93 -10.39
N ASN A 15 -18.77 -10.62 -9.77
CA ASN A 15 -18.73 -12.08 -9.73
C ASN A 15 -19.86 -12.67 -8.88
N ALA A 16 -20.14 -12.07 -7.71
CA ALA A 16 -21.28 -12.45 -6.87
C ALA A 16 -22.61 -12.36 -7.64
N LYS A 17 -22.80 -11.28 -8.39
CA LYS A 17 -23.99 -11.07 -9.23
C LYS A 17 -24.07 -12.08 -10.36
N ARG A 18 -22.94 -12.40 -10.99
CA ARG A 18 -22.83 -13.41 -12.06
C ARG A 18 -23.26 -14.77 -11.52
N LEU A 19 -22.61 -15.26 -10.47
CA LEU A 19 -22.90 -16.55 -9.83
C LEU A 19 -24.37 -16.68 -9.41
N ARG A 20 -24.92 -15.62 -8.80
CA ARG A 20 -26.34 -15.59 -8.42
C ARG A 20 -27.26 -15.72 -9.66
N LYS A 21 -26.98 -14.97 -10.72
CA LYS A 21 -27.80 -14.98 -11.95
C LYS A 21 -27.67 -16.29 -12.71
N ASP A 22 -26.48 -16.88 -12.76
CA ASP A 22 -26.23 -18.16 -13.42
C ASP A 22 -27.02 -19.30 -12.73
N ALA A 23 -27.30 -19.16 -11.44
CA ALA A 23 -28.16 -20.07 -10.67
C ALA A 23 -29.66 -19.65 -10.64
N ASP A 24 -30.07 -18.66 -11.45
CA ASP A 24 -31.43 -18.11 -11.50
C ASP A 24 -31.99 -17.65 -10.14
N LEU A 25 -31.12 -17.16 -9.27
CA LEU A 25 -31.49 -16.74 -7.92
C LEU A 25 -31.89 -15.26 -7.88
N THR A 26 -32.93 -14.95 -7.11
CA THR A 26 -33.35 -13.57 -6.86
C THR A 26 -32.49 -12.91 -5.78
N LEU A 27 -32.50 -11.57 -5.73
CA LEU A 27 -31.88 -10.82 -4.64
C LEU A 27 -32.49 -11.17 -3.27
N ASP A 28 -33.79 -11.49 -3.24
CA ASP A 28 -34.50 -11.84 -2.01
C ASP A 28 -34.08 -13.22 -1.49
N ALA A 29 -33.95 -14.21 -2.39
CA ALA A 29 -33.41 -15.51 -2.06
C ALA A 29 -32.00 -15.40 -1.44
N MET A 30 -31.13 -14.58 -2.03
CA MET A 30 -29.81 -14.33 -1.46
C MET A 30 -29.84 -13.58 -0.13
N ALA A 31 -30.76 -12.62 0.06
CA ALA A 31 -30.91 -11.95 1.34
C ALA A 31 -31.37 -12.94 2.44
N ILE A 32 -32.23 -13.91 2.11
CA ILE A 32 -32.66 -14.96 3.04
C ILE A 32 -31.47 -15.87 3.39
N ALA A 33 -30.71 -16.34 2.39
CA ALA A 33 -29.55 -17.20 2.61
C ALA A 33 -28.45 -16.50 3.43
N ALA A 34 -28.16 -15.23 3.11
CA ALA A 34 -27.19 -14.41 3.85
C ALA A 34 -27.54 -14.28 5.34
N ARG A 35 -28.83 -14.06 5.66
CA ARG A 35 -29.30 -14.00 7.06
C ARG A 35 -29.09 -15.30 7.82
N ARG A 36 -29.28 -16.45 7.17
CA ARG A 36 -29.01 -17.77 7.79
C ARG A 36 -27.54 -17.96 8.14
N ARG A 37 -26.63 -17.24 7.45
CA ARG A 37 -25.20 -17.19 7.72
C ARG A 37 -24.76 -16.00 8.59
N GLY A 38 -25.70 -15.36 9.28
CA GLY A 38 -25.42 -14.29 10.26
C GLY A 38 -25.26 -12.89 9.67
N LEU A 39 -25.41 -12.72 8.35
CA LEU A 39 -25.38 -11.41 7.72
C LEU A 39 -26.74 -10.72 7.90
N LYS A 40 -26.78 -9.55 8.55
CA LYS A 40 -28.01 -8.75 8.73
C LYS A 40 -28.43 -8.02 7.44
N TRP A 41 -28.51 -8.74 6.33
CA TRP A 41 -28.68 -8.18 4.99
C TRP A 41 -30.14 -8.22 4.54
N ASN A 42 -30.55 -7.21 3.78
CA ASN A 42 -31.79 -7.19 3.01
C ASN A 42 -31.46 -7.20 1.50
N THR A 43 -32.47 -7.21 0.65
CA THR A 43 -32.32 -7.17 -0.82
C THR A 43 -31.47 -5.98 -1.29
N SER A 44 -31.67 -4.80 -0.70
CA SER A 44 -30.87 -3.61 -1.00
C SER A 44 -29.39 -3.81 -0.65
N ARG A 45 -29.09 -4.48 0.47
CA ARG A 45 -27.70 -4.74 0.88
C ARG A 45 -27.01 -5.76 -0.03
N VAL A 46 -27.73 -6.77 -0.51
CA VAL A 46 -27.23 -7.68 -1.55
C VAL A 46 -26.93 -6.89 -2.83
N ALA A 47 -27.83 -6.00 -3.25
CA ALA A 47 -27.62 -5.17 -4.43
C ALA A 47 -26.43 -4.19 -4.30
N ASP A 48 -26.21 -3.62 -3.11
CA ASP A 48 -25.04 -2.77 -2.83
C ASP A 48 -23.73 -3.56 -2.89
N PHE A 49 -23.73 -4.77 -2.32
CA PHE A 49 -22.60 -5.68 -2.38
C PHE A 49 -22.27 -6.06 -3.83
N GLU A 50 -23.27 -6.46 -4.61
CA GLU A 50 -23.13 -6.81 -6.03
C GLU A 50 -22.71 -5.64 -6.94
N ALA A 51 -22.99 -4.41 -6.51
CA ALA A 51 -22.54 -3.21 -7.20
C ALA A 51 -21.12 -2.78 -6.82
N GLY A 52 -20.46 -3.48 -5.89
CA GLY A 52 -19.14 -3.12 -5.38
C GLY A 52 -19.12 -1.86 -4.51
N ARG A 53 -20.27 -1.41 -4.00
CA ARG A 53 -20.37 -0.25 -3.10
C ARG A 53 -19.91 -0.55 -1.67
N VAL A 54 -19.63 -1.82 -1.38
CA VAL A 54 -19.22 -2.30 -0.06
C VAL A 54 -17.93 -3.07 -0.23
N SER A 55 -16.90 -2.72 0.54
CA SER A 55 -15.68 -3.53 0.64
C SER A 55 -15.88 -4.62 1.71
N PRO A 56 -16.00 -5.90 1.34
CA PRO A 56 -16.20 -6.96 2.31
C PRO A 56 -14.88 -7.38 2.95
N ASN A 57 -14.93 -7.74 4.22
CA ASN A 57 -13.83 -8.46 4.86
C ASN A 57 -13.93 -9.98 4.59
N LEU A 58 -12.90 -10.73 4.98
CA LEU A 58 -12.86 -12.19 4.80
C LEU A 58 -14.08 -12.88 5.42
N ALA A 59 -14.48 -12.51 6.65
CA ALA A 59 -15.65 -13.10 7.30
C ALA A 59 -16.95 -12.89 6.50
N THR A 60 -17.12 -11.71 5.90
CA THR A 60 -18.26 -11.38 5.04
C THR A 60 -18.23 -12.20 3.75
N LEU A 61 -17.06 -12.30 3.10
CA LEU A 61 -16.87 -13.11 1.89
C LEU A 61 -17.16 -14.58 2.15
N THR A 62 -16.63 -15.14 3.24
CA THR A 62 -16.87 -16.53 3.65
C THR A 62 -18.35 -16.77 3.91
N ALA A 63 -19.01 -15.93 4.71
CA ALA A 63 -20.44 -16.06 4.98
C ALA A 63 -21.28 -15.96 3.70
N TYR A 64 -20.92 -15.08 2.77
CA TYR A 64 -21.61 -14.94 1.49
C TYR A 64 -21.40 -16.13 0.55
N ALA A 65 -20.19 -16.70 0.49
CA ALA A 65 -19.92 -17.91 -0.28
C ALA A 65 -20.77 -19.09 0.21
N PHE A 66 -20.87 -19.29 1.53
CA PHE A 66 -21.78 -20.28 2.10
C PHE A 66 -23.26 -19.97 1.82
N ALA A 67 -23.64 -18.68 1.78
CA ALA A 67 -25.00 -18.29 1.41
C ALA A 67 -25.32 -18.60 -0.05
N LEU A 68 -24.37 -18.45 -0.98
CA LEU A 68 -24.53 -18.87 -2.38
C LEU A 68 -24.72 -20.39 -2.48
N ALA A 69 -23.90 -21.17 -1.78
CA ALA A 69 -24.03 -22.62 -1.71
C ALA A 69 -25.40 -23.06 -1.14
N ASP A 70 -25.84 -22.47 -0.03
CA ASP A 70 -27.16 -22.75 0.56
C ASP A 70 -28.33 -22.41 -0.37
N ALA A 71 -28.15 -21.37 -1.19
CA ALA A 71 -29.17 -20.92 -2.13
C ALA A 71 -29.25 -21.80 -3.38
N GLY A 72 -28.34 -22.77 -3.54
CA GLY A 72 -28.36 -23.72 -4.66
C GLY A 72 -27.37 -23.38 -5.78
N CYS A 73 -26.47 -22.43 -5.58
CA CYS A 73 -25.29 -22.37 -6.43
C CYS A 73 -24.39 -23.58 -6.09
N GLY A 74 -23.86 -24.27 -7.11
CA GLY A 74 -23.07 -25.50 -6.96
C GLY A 74 -21.73 -25.31 -6.25
N ASP A 75 -20.72 -26.11 -6.63
CA ASP A 75 -19.38 -26.07 -6.03
C ASP A 75 -18.69 -24.71 -6.27
N ILE A 76 -18.96 -23.75 -5.38
CA ILE A 76 -18.37 -22.41 -5.39
C ILE A 76 -17.20 -22.36 -4.41
N THR A 77 -16.13 -21.71 -4.86
CA THR A 77 -14.96 -21.36 -4.08
C THR A 77 -14.90 -19.86 -3.83
N LEU A 78 -14.07 -19.44 -2.88
CA LEU A 78 -13.77 -18.00 -2.73
C LEU A 78 -13.00 -17.45 -3.93
N SER A 79 -12.27 -18.30 -4.67
CA SER A 79 -11.56 -17.92 -5.89
C SER A 79 -12.50 -17.47 -7.00
N ASP A 80 -13.69 -18.08 -7.10
CA ASP A 80 -14.73 -17.67 -8.08
C ASP A 80 -15.24 -16.25 -7.84
N LEU A 81 -15.16 -15.75 -6.60
CA LEU A 81 -15.56 -14.38 -6.27
C LEU A 81 -14.50 -13.35 -6.67
N VAL A 82 -13.25 -13.75 -6.87
CA VAL A 82 -12.13 -12.83 -7.17
C VAL A 82 -11.59 -12.97 -8.60
N GLU A 83 -12.23 -13.79 -9.42
CA GLU A 83 -11.88 -13.98 -10.83
C GLU A 83 -11.93 -12.65 -11.60
N SER A 84 -10.90 -12.38 -12.41
CA SER A 84 -10.83 -11.13 -13.19
C SER A 84 -10.09 -11.35 -14.51
N SER A 85 -10.55 -10.66 -15.56
CA SER A 85 -9.83 -10.55 -16.84
C SER A 85 -8.90 -9.35 -16.90
N THR A 86 -8.93 -8.50 -15.86
CA THR A 86 -8.17 -7.26 -15.75
C THR A 86 -7.38 -7.18 -14.44
N ASP A 87 -6.39 -6.32 -14.37
CA ASP A 87 -5.66 -6.07 -13.13
C ASP A 87 -6.58 -5.52 -12.04
N ILE A 88 -6.28 -5.88 -10.79
CA ILE A 88 -7.15 -5.65 -9.63
C ILE A 88 -6.46 -4.66 -8.69
N ARG A 89 -7.06 -3.50 -8.46
CA ARG A 89 -6.64 -2.58 -7.41
C ARG A 89 -7.19 -3.04 -6.07
N VAL A 90 -6.31 -3.40 -5.14
CA VAL A 90 -6.69 -3.81 -3.78
C VAL A 90 -6.77 -2.59 -2.85
N ASN A 91 -5.86 -1.64 -3.00
CA ASN A 91 -5.86 -0.33 -2.36
C ASN A 91 -5.02 0.66 -3.20
N ASP A 92 -4.92 1.92 -2.78
CA ASP A 92 -4.22 2.97 -3.51
C ASP A 92 -2.74 2.65 -3.81
N ALA A 93 -2.11 1.86 -2.96
CA ALA A 93 -0.70 1.48 -3.07
C ALA A 93 -0.48 0.08 -3.68
N MET A 94 -1.53 -0.70 -3.93
CA MET A 94 -1.41 -2.11 -4.29
C MET A 94 -2.36 -2.51 -5.41
N THR A 95 -1.77 -2.91 -6.53
CA THR A 95 -2.45 -3.52 -7.69
C THR A 95 -1.88 -4.90 -7.93
N LEU A 96 -2.75 -5.89 -8.12
CA LEU A 96 -2.41 -7.28 -8.42
C LEU A 96 -2.67 -7.57 -9.90
N HIS A 97 -1.87 -8.46 -10.49
CA HIS A 97 -2.17 -8.97 -11.81
C HIS A 97 -3.43 -9.85 -11.74
N ARG A 98 -4.18 -9.91 -12.84
CA ARG A 98 -5.49 -10.58 -12.92
C ARG A 98 -5.56 -12.03 -12.38
N THR A 99 -4.44 -12.76 -12.41
CA THR A 99 -4.33 -14.15 -11.91
C THR A 99 -3.85 -14.25 -10.46
N ASP A 100 -3.13 -13.25 -9.95
CA ASP A 100 -2.39 -13.40 -8.68
C ASP A 100 -3.32 -13.65 -7.50
N LEU A 101 -4.45 -12.93 -7.44
CA LEU A 101 -5.40 -13.08 -6.35
C LEU A 101 -6.09 -14.44 -6.37
N HIS A 102 -6.42 -14.96 -7.56
CA HIS A 102 -6.94 -16.31 -7.71
C HIS A 102 -5.95 -17.34 -7.18
N ASP A 103 -4.69 -17.25 -7.63
CA ASP A 103 -3.66 -18.22 -7.28
C ASP A 103 -3.37 -18.25 -5.77
N VAL A 104 -3.28 -17.07 -5.15
CA VAL A 104 -3.12 -16.95 -3.69
C VAL A 104 -4.31 -17.58 -2.95
N MET A 105 -5.53 -17.40 -3.45
CA MET A 105 -6.73 -17.98 -2.86
C MET A 105 -6.81 -19.50 -3.03
N THR A 106 -6.20 -20.06 -4.07
CA THR A 106 -6.06 -21.51 -4.26
C THR A 106 -4.88 -22.13 -3.54
N GLY A 107 -4.09 -21.32 -2.81
CA GLY A 107 -2.99 -21.79 -1.96
C GLY A 107 -1.61 -21.71 -2.59
N ASP A 108 -1.45 -21.05 -3.74
CA ASP A 108 -0.12 -20.79 -4.29
C ASP A 108 0.66 -19.88 -3.31
N PRO A 109 1.95 -20.17 -3.07
CA PRO A 109 2.77 -19.32 -2.20
C PRO A 109 2.81 -17.88 -2.72
N ILE A 110 2.40 -16.93 -1.87
CA ILE A 110 2.43 -15.49 -2.17
C ILE A 110 3.83 -15.07 -2.68
N ALA A 111 4.90 -15.63 -2.11
CA ALA A 111 6.29 -15.37 -2.50
C ALA A 111 6.57 -15.57 -4.00
N SER A 112 5.83 -16.46 -4.67
CA SER A 112 5.95 -16.69 -6.13
C SER A 112 5.16 -15.70 -6.97
N LYS A 113 4.13 -15.05 -6.38
CA LYS A 113 3.29 -14.00 -6.98
C LYS A 113 3.77 -12.61 -6.63
N LEU A 114 4.69 -12.51 -5.67
CA LEU A 114 5.55 -11.36 -5.60
C LEU A 114 6.38 -11.38 -6.90
N GLY A 115 5.87 -10.69 -7.94
CA GLY A 115 6.76 -10.19 -8.97
C GLY A 115 7.88 -9.38 -8.30
N PRO A 116 8.88 -8.87 -9.02
CA PRO A 116 9.91 -7.98 -8.48
C PRO A 116 9.38 -6.69 -7.79
N ARG A 117 8.05 -6.55 -7.61
CA ARG A 117 7.29 -5.43 -7.09
C ARG A 117 6.48 -5.66 -5.81
N ALA A 118 6.39 -6.87 -5.24
CA ALA A 118 5.49 -7.04 -4.08
C ALA A 118 6.27 -7.20 -2.75
N PHE A 119 5.94 -6.28 -1.82
CA PHE A 119 6.44 -6.06 -0.47
C PHE A 119 7.92 -5.66 -0.31
N ILE A 120 8.18 -4.44 0.19
CA ILE A 120 8.41 -4.12 1.61
C ILE A 120 8.02 -2.63 1.83
N GLY A 121 7.65 -2.19 3.03
CA GLY A 121 8.00 -0.81 3.43
C GLY A 121 9.51 -0.59 3.20
N PRO A 122 10.03 0.63 3.23
CA PRO A 122 10.88 1.27 2.20
C PRO A 122 12.10 0.54 1.56
N LEU A 123 12.42 -0.71 1.88
CA LEU A 123 13.40 -1.50 1.14
C LEU A 123 12.78 -2.24 -0.04
N ARG A 124 12.97 -1.67 -1.23
CA ARG A 124 13.25 -2.54 -2.36
C ARG A 124 14.66 -3.12 -2.17
N LEU A 125 14.83 -4.44 -2.33
CA LEU A 125 16.06 -4.97 -2.92
C LEU A 125 16.02 -4.65 -4.43
N LYS A 126 16.08 -3.37 -4.74
CA LYS A 126 16.34 -2.83 -6.07
C LYS A 126 17.86 -2.76 -6.19
N THR A 127 18.41 -3.02 -7.36
CA THR A 127 19.75 -2.54 -7.68
C THR A 127 19.81 -1.06 -7.32
N GLY A 128 20.86 -0.60 -6.64
CA GLY A 128 20.88 0.73 -6.02
C GLY A 128 20.43 1.87 -6.94
N ASN A 129 20.76 1.78 -8.23
CA ASN A 129 20.33 2.73 -9.25
C ASN A 129 18.81 2.91 -9.38
N GLN A 130 17.99 1.86 -9.22
CA GLN A 130 16.53 1.98 -9.39
C GLN A 130 15.84 2.63 -8.17
N ILE A 131 16.48 2.65 -7.00
CA ILE A 131 15.96 3.39 -5.84
C ILE A 131 16.13 4.89 -6.11
N LEU A 132 17.29 5.27 -6.62
CA LEU A 132 17.61 6.65 -6.96
C LEU A 132 16.71 7.19 -8.09
N ILE A 133 16.46 6.39 -9.13
CA ILE A 133 15.57 6.77 -10.23
C ILE A 133 14.15 7.00 -9.73
N ASP A 134 13.57 6.08 -8.96
CA ASP A 134 12.19 6.25 -8.48
C ASP A 134 12.07 7.43 -7.49
N LEU A 135 13.08 7.69 -6.67
CA LEU A 135 13.08 8.87 -5.79
C LEU A 135 13.14 10.18 -6.59
N ALA A 136 13.89 10.20 -7.68
CA ALA A 136 13.94 11.35 -8.57
C ALA A 136 12.61 11.52 -9.35
N ASP A 137 11.99 10.42 -9.79
CA ASP A 137 10.73 10.43 -10.55
C ASP A 137 9.51 10.79 -9.67
N ASP A 138 9.51 10.42 -8.38
CA ASP A 138 8.45 10.75 -7.42
C ASP A 138 8.53 12.19 -6.90
N ALA A 139 9.66 12.87 -7.10
CA ALA A 139 9.81 14.28 -6.76
C ALA A 139 9.06 15.16 -7.77
N ALA A 140 8.46 16.26 -7.30
CA ALA A 140 8.00 17.30 -8.22
C ALA A 140 9.19 17.81 -9.05
N GLU A 141 8.95 18.26 -10.28
CA GLU A 141 10.02 18.68 -11.21
C GLU A 141 10.96 19.74 -10.59
N GLU A 142 10.39 20.67 -9.79
CA GLU A 142 11.14 21.68 -9.01
C GLU A 142 11.97 21.09 -7.85
N GLU A 143 11.55 19.97 -7.26
CA GLU A 143 12.31 19.29 -6.21
C GLU A 143 13.37 18.33 -6.77
N ALA A 144 13.24 17.85 -8.01
CA ALA A 144 14.17 16.91 -8.61
C ALA A 144 15.60 17.47 -8.71
N GLU A 145 15.74 18.76 -9.03
CA GLU A 145 17.04 19.45 -9.06
C GLU A 145 17.67 19.53 -7.65
N ARG A 146 16.85 19.79 -6.63
CA ARG A 146 17.29 19.83 -5.23
C ARG A 146 17.74 18.45 -4.76
N VAL A 147 17.00 17.40 -5.12
CA VAL A 147 17.38 16.00 -4.86
C VAL A 147 18.73 15.69 -5.51
N ALA A 148 18.89 15.99 -6.80
CA ALA A 148 20.14 15.75 -7.53
C ALA A 148 21.36 16.42 -6.86
N ARG A 149 21.21 17.67 -6.42
CA ARG A 149 22.27 18.41 -5.71
C ARG A 149 22.74 17.71 -4.43
N TYR A 150 21.84 17.12 -3.65
CA TYR A 150 22.22 16.37 -2.46
C TYR A 150 22.81 15.00 -2.82
N LEU A 151 22.33 14.36 -3.88
CA LEU A 151 22.90 13.11 -4.39
C LEU A 151 24.34 13.27 -4.89
N GLU A 152 24.76 14.47 -5.32
CA GLU A 152 26.16 14.75 -5.66
C GLU A 152 27.08 14.82 -4.43
N ARG A 153 26.52 15.03 -3.24
CA ARG A 153 27.26 15.19 -1.97
C ARG A 153 27.37 13.91 -1.15
N THR A 154 26.75 12.83 -1.60
CA THR A 154 26.72 11.53 -0.92
C THR A 154 26.83 10.42 -1.95
N ASP A 155 27.07 9.19 -1.50
CA ASP A 155 27.08 8.05 -2.39
C ASP A 155 25.70 7.36 -2.44
N ALA A 156 25.47 6.64 -3.54
CA ALA A 156 24.24 5.90 -3.77
C ALA A 156 23.91 4.92 -2.64
N GLU A 157 24.90 4.23 -2.09
CA GLU A 157 24.73 3.21 -1.06
C GLU A 157 24.23 3.82 0.26
N THR A 158 24.77 4.98 0.62
CA THR A 158 24.32 5.75 1.78
C THR A 158 22.85 6.17 1.64
N VAL A 159 22.45 6.69 0.48
CA VAL A 159 21.05 7.09 0.24
C VAL A 159 20.11 5.90 0.34
N ILE A 160 20.50 4.77 -0.26
CA ILE A 160 19.72 3.53 -0.18
C ILE A 160 19.58 3.09 1.28
N SER A 161 20.66 3.14 2.07
CA SER A 161 20.64 2.82 3.50
C SER A 161 19.68 3.73 4.27
N VAL A 162 19.69 5.03 4.00
CA VAL A 162 18.77 6.00 4.63
C VAL A 162 17.30 5.69 4.29
N VAL A 163 17.00 5.47 3.01
CA VAL A 163 15.66 5.10 2.56
C VAL A 163 15.21 3.82 3.24
N SER A 164 16.10 2.83 3.26
CA SER A 164 15.89 1.52 3.89
C SER A 164 15.53 1.64 5.37
N ALA A 165 16.22 2.51 6.10
CA ALA A 165 15.99 2.71 7.53
C ALA A 165 14.82 3.66 7.87
N SER A 166 14.29 4.38 6.87
CA SER A 166 13.22 5.35 7.08
C SER A 166 11.90 4.67 7.46
N GLY A 167 11.03 5.39 8.17
CA GLY A 167 9.72 4.87 8.54
C GLY A 167 8.75 5.96 8.97
N SER A 168 7.90 5.66 9.96
CA SER A 168 6.85 6.58 10.40
C SER A 168 7.34 7.93 10.93
N THR A 169 8.62 8.02 11.35
CA THR A 169 9.21 9.28 11.81
C THR A 169 9.49 10.18 10.62
N GLU A 170 10.18 9.66 9.62
CA GLU A 170 10.47 10.36 8.36
C GLU A 170 9.17 10.77 7.68
N GLU A 171 8.15 9.89 7.65
CA GLU A 171 6.79 10.20 7.15
C GLU A 171 6.19 11.46 7.81
N ARG A 172 6.39 11.62 9.12
CA ARG A 172 5.91 12.81 9.84
C ARG A 172 6.76 14.04 9.55
N ILE A 173 8.07 13.87 9.40
CA ILE A 173 9.02 14.97 9.19
C ILE A 173 8.88 15.58 7.80
N HIS A 174 8.84 14.78 6.73
CA HIS A 174 8.75 15.34 5.37
C HIS A 174 7.42 16.11 5.18
N ARG A 175 6.32 15.60 5.75
CA ARG A 175 5.02 16.31 5.75
C ARG A 175 5.08 17.62 6.53
N ALA A 176 5.74 17.64 7.69
CA ALA A 176 5.89 18.85 8.50
C ALA A 176 6.73 19.91 7.79
N LEU A 177 7.75 19.50 7.05
CA LEU A 177 8.61 20.37 6.25
C LEU A 177 8.06 20.66 4.85
N ARG A 178 6.97 20.00 4.45
CA ARG A 178 6.33 20.09 3.12
C ARG A 178 7.30 19.80 1.97
N ILE A 179 8.10 18.75 2.13
CA ILE A 179 9.02 18.24 1.11
C ILE A 179 8.66 16.80 0.74
N SER A 180 9.11 16.34 -0.42
CA SER A 180 8.99 14.92 -0.77
C SER A 180 9.80 14.02 0.18
N PRO A 181 9.40 12.75 0.32
CA PRO A 181 10.21 11.73 0.99
C PRO A 181 11.61 11.59 0.35
N ALA A 182 11.70 11.78 -0.98
CA ALA A 182 12.95 11.72 -1.72
C ALA A 182 13.92 12.83 -1.30
N LEU A 183 13.45 14.07 -1.23
CA LEU A 183 14.27 15.19 -0.79
C LEU A 183 14.70 15.00 0.67
N LEU A 184 13.82 14.52 1.56
CA LEU A 184 14.19 14.22 2.95
C LEU A 184 15.29 13.15 3.04
N ALA A 185 15.20 12.08 2.26
CA ALA A 185 16.19 11.01 2.26
C ALA A 185 17.54 11.50 1.74
N ALA A 186 17.56 12.26 0.64
CA ALA A 186 18.79 12.80 0.06
C ALA A 186 19.50 13.77 1.00
N VAL A 187 18.77 14.72 1.61
CA VAL A 187 19.37 15.68 2.56
C VAL A 187 19.83 15.00 3.84
N SER A 188 19.11 13.99 4.34
CA SER A 188 19.53 13.25 5.55
C SER A 188 20.79 12.41 5.28
N ALA A 189 20.88 11.79 4.10
CA ALA A 189 22.07 11.09 3.64
C ALA A 189 23.27 12.05 3.50
N ALA A 190 23.07 13.22 2.89
CA ALA A 190 24.13 14.21 2.74
C ALA A 190 24.60 14.83 4.06
N LEU A 191 23.69 15.07 5.01
CA LEU A 191 24.02 15.70 6.30
C LEU A 191 24.61 14.71 7.32
N TRP A 192 24.06 13.49 7.41
CA TRP A 192 24.34 12.58 8.52
C TRP A 192 24.73 11.18 8.07
N GLY A 193 24.54 10.84 6.79
CA GLY A 193 24.70 9.47 6.28
C GLY A 193 23.71 8.47 6.90
N ARG A 194 22.63 8.95 7.53
CA ARG A 194 21.67 8.16 8.31
C ARG A 194 20.27 8.74 8.19
N SER A 195 19.26 7.92 8.49
CA SER A 195 17.88 8.41 8.59
C SER A 195 17.74 9.40 9.76
N PHE A 196 16.71 10.24 9.71
CA PHE A 196 16.43 11.21 10.78
C PHE A 196 16.26 10.52 12.14
N SER A 197 15.55 9.40 12.16
CA SER A 197 15.29 8.64 13.38
C SER A 197 16.55 7.96 13.92
N ASP A 198 17.39 7.37 13.05
CA ASP A 198 18.67 6.81 13.46
C ASP A 198 19.60 7.88 14.02
N GLU A 199 19.67 9.04 13.36
CA GLU A 199 20.52 10.14 13.82
C GLU A 199 20.02 10.71 15.17
N ARG A 200 18.70 10.83 15.34
CA ARG A 200 18.10 11.20 16.62
C ARG A 200 18.52 10.23 17.71
N ASP A 201 18.41 8.94 17.45
CA ASP A 201 18.67 7.90 18.45
C ASP A 201 20.17 7.78 18.75
N ALA A 202 21.02 7.95 17.74
CA ALA A 202 22.48 8.04 17.91
C ALA A 202 22.89 9.22 18.79
N ARG A 203 22.36 10.43 18.55
CA ARG A 203 22.66 11.62 19.37
C ARG A 203 22.04 11.55 20.76
N ALA A 204 20.88 10.90 20.89
CA ALA A 204 20.20 10.76 22.17
C ALA A 204 20.96 9.79 23.08
N GLY A 205 21.46 8.70 22.50
CA GLY A 205 22.02 7.56 23.20
C GLY A 205 20.94 6.56 23.62
N ALA A 206 21.32 5.29 23.77
CA ALA A 206 20.41 4.16 23.98
C ALA A 206 19.41 4.36 25.15
N ASN A 207 19.84 5.03 26.23
CA ASN A 207 19.06 5.23 27.45
C ASN A 207 18.38 6.61 27.56
N ALA A 208 18.27 7.35 26.45
CA ALA A 208 17.66 8.67 26.48
C ALA A 208 16.16 8.63 26.78
N ASN A 209 15.73 9.45 27.74
CA ASN A 209 14.32 9.68 28.02
C ASN A 209 13.61 10.46 26.90
N ALA A 210 12.28 10.48 26.93
CA ALA A 210 11.45 11.12 25.91
C ALA A 210 11.76 12.63 25.75
N GLN A 211 12.08 13.33 26.84
CA GLN A 211 12.41 14.76 26.81
C GLN A 211 13.70 15.03 26.03
N LYS A 212 14.77 14.25 26.28
CA LYS A 212 16.04 14.36 25.57
C LYS A 212 15.87 14.07 24.08
N ARG A 213 15.12 13.01 23.73
CA ARG A 213 14.80 12.69 22.33
C ARG A 213 14.04 13.83 21.65
N GLY A 214 13.06 14.44 22.33
CA GLY A 214 12.31 15.58 21.81
C GLY A 214 13.15 16.85 21.61
N GLN A 215 14.14 17.12 22.48
CA GLN A 215 15.10 18.21 22.27
C GLN A 215 15.96 17.96 21.02
N ILE A 216 16.44 16.74 20.83
CA ILE A 216 17.26 16.38 19.68
C ILE A 216 16.45 16.43 18.38
N THR A 217 15.21 15.94 18.37
CA THR A 217 14.32 16.07 17.21
C THR A 217 14.17 17.52 16.77
N ARG A 218 13.93 18.45 17.69
CA ARG A 218 13.80 19.88 17.35
C ARG A 218 15.10 20.44 16.77
N ARG A 219 16.25 20.04 17.31
CA ARG A 219 17.55 20.43 16.79
C ARG A 219 17.78 19.89 15.37
N LEU A 220 17.51 18.61 15.13
CA LEU A 220 17.66 18.01 13.81
C LEU A 220 16.70 18.63 12.78
N GLN A 221 15.48 18.99 13.16
CA GLN A 221 14.56 19.73 12.30
C GLN A 221 15.11 21.12 11.94
N ALA A 222 15.75 21.81 12.89
CA ALA A 222 16.39 23.10 12.62
C ALA A 222 17.61 22.94 11.69
N GLU A 223 18.41 21.88 11.86
CA GLU A 223 19.52 21.55 10.96
C GLU A 223 19.01 21.26 9.53
N LEU A 224 17.96 20.44 9.38
CA LEU A 224 17.33 20.18 8.08
C LEU A 224 16.81 21.45 7.42
N LYS A 225 16.07 22.27 8.18
CA LYS A 225 15.50 23.50 7.65
C LYS A 225 16.60 24.46 7.21
N GLY A 226 17.64 24.64 8.03
CA GLY A 226 18.79 25.47 7.67
C GLY A 226 19.50 24.98 6.40
N GLU A 227 19.67 23.67 6.24
CA GLU A 227 20.29 23.11 5.04
C GLU A 227 19.43 23.29 3.78
N LEU A 228 18.11 23.15 3.91
CA LEU A 228 17.16 23.35 2.80
C LEU A 228 17.08 24.82 2.39
N ASP A 229 17.06 25.74 3.37
CA ASP A 229 17.01 27.19 3.12
C ASP A 229 18.32 27.69 2.47
N ASN A 230 19.49 27.18 2.90
CA ASN A 230 20.80 27.54 2.31
C ASN A 230 21.02 26.96 0.90
N GLY A 231 20.22 25.98 0.49
CA GLY A 231 20.28 25.38 -0.84
C GLY A 231 19.43 26.10 -1.88
N ASP A 232 18.62 27.09 -1.49
CA ASP A 232 17.74 27.84 -2.38
C ASP A 232 18.31 29.22 -2.79
N ASP A 233 19.57 29.53 -2.42
CA ASP A 233 20.39 30.68 -2.88
C ASP A 233 21.31 30.32 -4.06
#